data_AF-A0A6B3EWT2-F1
#
_entry.id   AF-A0A6B3EWT2-F1
#
_cell.length_a   1.000
_cell.length_b   1.000
_cell.length_c   1.000
_cell.angle_alpha   90.00
_cell.angle_beta   90.00
_cell.angle_gamma   90.00
#
_symmetry.space_group_name_H-M   'P 1'
#
loop_
_entity.id
_entity.type
_entity.pdbx_description
1 polymer ?
#
loop_
_entity_poly.entity_id
_entity_poly.type
_entity_poly.pdbx_seq_one_letter_code
_entity_poly.pdbx_strand_id
1 'polypeptide(L)' 'TGNDYIKDLSSGDVLACQAYSGDVIQLQADNPDIRFLVPEEGAELWAESLMIPDRAAHKRNAEALID' A
#
# COMPACT_ATOMS: atom_id res chain seq x y z
N THR A 1 -8.78 -6.04 -5.25
CA THR A 1 -7.91 -4.89 -4.88
C THR A 1 -6.48 -5.37 -5.02
N GLY A 2 -5.47 -4.52 -5.25
CA GLY A 2 -4.08 -5.01 -5.46
C GLY A 2 -3.43 -5.69 -4.25
N ASN A 3 -4.14 -5.79 -3.13
CA ASN A 3 -3.60 -6.06 -1.79
C ASN A 3 -4.16 -7.37 -1.21
N ASP A 4 -4.64 -8.28 -2.06
CA ASP A 4 -5.27 -9.52 -1.62
C ASP A 4 -4.27 -10.45 -0.86
N TYR A 5 -2.96 -10.21 -1.03
CA TYR A 5 -1.86 -10.89 -0.31
C TYR A 5 -1.89 -10.71 1.21
N ILE A 6 -2.57 -9.67 1.73
CA ILE A 6 -2.60 -9.36 3.17
C ILE A 6 -3.13 -10.56 3.97
N LYS A 7 -4.20 -11.18 3.48
CA LYS A 7 -4.83 -12.32 4.16
C LYS A 7 -3.95 -13.56 4.12
N ASP A 8 -3.37 -13.86 2.97
CA ASP A 8 -2.57 -15.06 2.76
C ASP A 8 -1.26 -14.99 3.57
N LEU A 9 -0.65 -13.80 3.69
CA LEU A 9 0.49 -13.57 4.58
C LEU A 9 0.12 -13.72 6.06
N SER A 10 -1.01 -13.12 6.47
CA SER A 10 -1.43 -13.12 7.89
C SER A 10 -1.81 -14.51 8.40
N SER A 11 -2.39 -15.33 7.52
CA SER A 11 -2.77 -16.72 7.83
C SER A 11 -1.61 -17.71 7.74
N GLY A 12 -0.51 -17.31 7.08
CA GLY A 12 0.62 -18.19 6.78
C GLY A 12 0.39 -19.11 5.57
N ASP A 13 -0.65 -18.86 4.78
CA ASP A 13 -0.92 -19.59 3.53
C ASP A 13 0.19 -19.35 2.48
N VAL A 14 0.88 -18.20 2.56
CA VAL A 14 2.10 -17.92 1.78
C VAL A 14 3.25 -17.48 2.68
N LEU A 15 4.48 -17.87 2.28
CA LEU A 15 5.71 -17.50 3.00
C LEU A 15 6.25 -16.12 2.59
N ALA A 16 6.04 -15.73 1.33
CA ALA A 16 6.54 -14.48 0.77
C ALA A 16 5.70 -14.05 -0.44
N CYS A 17 5.60 -12.75 -0.68
CA CYS A 17 4.96 -12.18 -1.87
C CYS A 17 5.57 -10.81 -2.19
N GLN A 18 5.27 -10.28 -3.38
CA GLN A 18 5.44 -8.86 -3.63
C GLN A 18 4.34 -8.12 -2.86
N ALA A 19 4.71 -7.06 -2.13
CA ALA A 19 3.81 -6.29 -1.29
C ALA A 19 4.25 -4.82 -1.23
N TYR A 20 3.32 -3.93 -0.92
CA TYR A 20 3.60 -2.53 -0.65
C TYR A 20 4.07 -2.34 0.80
N SER A 21 5.12 -1.53 0.99
CA SER A 21 5.74 -1.31 2.30
C SER A 21 4.76 -0.78 3.36
N GLY A 22 3.81 0.07 2.95
CA GLY A 22 2.78 0.61 3.85
C GLY A 22 1.90 -0.46 4.49
N ASP A 23 1.45 -1.44 3.72
CA ASP A 23 0.63 -2.55 4.23
C ASP A 23 1.44 -3.43 5.19
N VAL A 24 2.69 -3.72 4.82
CA VAL A 24 3.56 -4.60 5.61
C VAL A 24 3.90 -3.98 6.96
N ILE A 25 4.08 -2.66 7.04
CA ILE A 25 4.27 -1.96 8.32
C ILE A 25 3.07 -2.16 9.25
N GLN A 26 1.84 -2.10 8.73
CA GLN A 26 0.63 -2.33 9.53
C GLN A 26 0.52 -3.79 9.97
N LEU A 27 0.74 -4.72 9.04
CA LEU A 27 0.77 -6.16 9.35
C LEU A 27 1.83 -6.51 10.40
N GLN A 28 2.99 -5.87 10.33
CA GLN A 28 4.08 -6.09 11.27
C GLN A 28 3.76 -5.60 12.68
N ALA A 29 2.88 -4.60 12.82
CA ALA A 29 2.39 -4.15 14.12
C ALA A 29 1.57 -5.23 14.84
N ASP A 30 0.82 -6.03 14.08
CA ASP A 30 0.01 -7.14 14.60
C ASP A 30 0.81 -8.45 14.71
N ASN A 31 1.72 -8.70 13.76
CA ASN A 31 2.55 -9.91 13.70
C ASN A 31 4.03 -9.56 13.39
N PRO A 32 4.93 -9.58 14.40
CA PRO A 32 6.33 -9.19 14.23
C PRO A 32 7.16 -10.17 13.36
N ASP A 33 6.61 -11.34 13.01
CA ASP A 33 7.25 -12.30 12.11
C ASP A 33 7.12 -11.89 10.63
N ILE A 34 6.16 -11.03 10.30
CA ILE A 34 6.00 -10.46 8.96
C ILE A 34 6.97 -9.28 8.82
N ARG A 35 7.76 -9.26 7.74
CA ARG A 35 8.78 -8.23 7.50
C ARG A 35 8.79 -7.75 6.05
N PHE A 36 9.02 -6.46 5.88
CA PHE A 36 9.31 -5.87 4.57
C PHE A 36 10.80 -6.02 4.27
N LEU A 37 11.14 -6.57 3.11
CA LEU A 37 12.52 -6.75 2.66
C LEU A 37 12.72 -6.09 1.29
N VAL A 38 13.84 -5.39 1.13
CA VAL A 38 14.29 -4.84 -0.15
C VAL A 38 15.39 -5.76 -0.68
N PRO A 39 15.25 -6.36 -1.87
CA PRO A 39 16.30 -7.18 -2.49
C PRO A 39 17.59 -6.39 -2.73
N GLU A 40 18.73 -7.08 -2.82
CA GLU A 40 20.03 -6.44 -3.05
C GLU A 40 20.12 -5.77 -4.44
N GLU A 41 19.39 -6.30 -5.41
CA GLU A 41 19.26 -5.75 -6.77
C GLU A 41 18.40 -4.48 -6.82
N GLY A 42 17.75 -4.13 -5.71
CA GLY A 42 16.83 -3.00 -5.58
C GLY A 42 15.35 -3.40 -5.62
N ALA A 43 14.49 -2.43 -5.36
CA ALA A 43 13.03 -2.58 -5.39
C ALA A 43 12.38 -1.50 -6.25
N GLU A 44 11.14 -1.75 -6.64
CA GLU A 44 10.29 -0.78 -7.31
C GLU A 44 10.00 0.41 -6.38
N LEU A 45 10.32 1.62 -6.87
CA LEU A 45 9.88 2.85 -6.25
C LEU A 45 8.52 3.22 -6.81
N TRP A 46 7.54 3.40 -5.91
CA TRP A 46 6.19 3.77 -6.28
C TRP A 46 5.86 5.19 -5.83
N ALA A 47 5.17 5.94 -6.69
CA ALA A 47 4.69 7.28 -6.40
C ALA A 47 3.22 7.40 -6.80
N GLU A 48 2.40 7.88 -5.87
CA GLU A 48 0.96 8.10 -6.08
C GLU A 48 0.71 9.57 -6.43
N SER A 49 -0.36 9.83 -7.18
CA SER A 49 -0.85 11.20 -7.46
C SER A 49 -2.31 11.31 -7.09
N LEU A 50 -2.70 12.44 -6.47
CA LEU A 50 -4.11 12.76 -6.25
C LEU A 50 -4.68 13.42 -7.51
N MET A 51 -5.87 12.99 -7.93
CA MET A 51 -6.56 13.52 -9.10
C MET A 51 -8.01 13.88 -8.74
N ILE A 52 -8.48 15.02 -9.21
CA ILE A 52 -9.87 15.46 -9.07
C ILE A 52 -10.62 15.10 -10.36
N PRO A 53 -11.71 14.31 -10.30
CA PRO A 53 -12.54 14.03 -11.47
C PRO A 53 -13.09 15.31 -12.10
N ASP A 54 -13.17 15.34 -13.44
CA ASP A 54 -13.58 16.52 -14.22
C ASP A 54 -14.97 17.05 -13.84
N ARG A 55 -15.86 16.16 -13.40
CA ARG A 55 -17.25 16.45 -13.00
C ARG A 55 -17.50 16.34 -11.49
N ALA A 56 -16.47 16.51 -10.66
CA ALA A 56 -16.63 16.51 -9.21
C ALA A 56 -17.58 17.63 -8.76
N ALA A 57 -18.70 17.26 -8.12
CA ALA A 57 -19.73 18.21 -7.65
C ALA A 57 -19.18 19.23 -6.62
N HIS A 58 -18.12 18.86 -5.91
CA HIS A 58 -17.49 19.68 -4.87
C HIS A 58 -16.00 19.95 -5.18
N LYS A 59 -15.69 20.31 -6.43
CA LYS A 59 -14.31 20.52 -6.91
C LYS A 59 -13.46 21.40 -5.98
N ARG A 60 -13.96 22.56 -5.54
CA ARG A 60 -13.22 23.47 -4.65
C ARG A 60 -12.83 22.85 -3.31
N ASN A 61 -13.70 22.01 -2.75
CA ASN A 61 -13.41 21.33 -1.48
C ASN A 61 -12.36 20.24 -1.68
N ALA A 62 -12.38 19.55 -2.84
CA ALA A 62 -11.36 18.57 -3.19
C ALA A 62 -10.00 19.23 -3.46
N GLU A 63 -9.97 20.39 -4.12
CA GLU A 63 -8.76 21.20 -4.30
C GLU A 63 -8.17 21.60 -2.94
N ALA A 64 -9.01 22.12 -2.03
CA ALA A 64 -8.58 22.49 -0.67
C ALA A 64 -8.14 21.31 0.22
N LEU A 65 -8.51 20.07 -0.12
CA LEU A 65 -8.02 18.86 0.57
C LEU A 65 -6.63 18.44 0.07
N ILE A 66 -6.31 18.75 -1.19
CA ILE A 66 -5.05 18.38 -1.85
C ILE A 66 -3.96 19.43 -1.60
N ASP A 67 -4.34 20.72 -1.49
CA ASP A 67 -3.46 21.85 -1.16
C ASP A 67 -2.67 21.66 0.15
#